data_AF-A0A2D7XCR8-F1
#
_entry.id   AF-A0A2D7XCR8-F1
#
_cell.length_a   1.000
_cell.length_b   1.000
_cell.length_c   1.000
_cell.angle_alpha   90.00
_cell.angle_beta   90.00
_cell.angle_gamma   90.00
#
_symmetry.space_group_name_H-M   'P 1'
#
loop_
_entity.id
_entity.type
_entity.pdbx_description
1 polymer ?
#
loop_
_entity_poly.entity_id
_entity_poly.type
_entity_poly.pdbx_seq_one_letter_code
_entity_poly.pdbx_strand_id
1 'polypeptide(L)'
;MNSKKLAKEDIESIKNIQDQFAECTNMLGLLQIDENALNTQLTQVDEKKNEMFNQLNQLRSKEQDLIKNLQEKYGQGQINLQEGTFTPNN
;
A
#
# COMPACT_ATOMS: atom_id res chain seq x y z
N MET A 1 0.41 -31.70 -56.59
CA MET A 1 1.05 -31.85 -55.27
C MET A 1 0.29 -32.93 -54.50
N ASN A 2 0.94 -34.00 -54.06
CA ASN A 2 0.28 -35.08 -53.31
C ASN A 2 0.20 -34.72 -51.82
N SER A 3 -1.01 -34.54 -51.30
CA SER A 3 -1.26 -34.32 -49.87
C SER A 3 -1.21 -35.65 -49.10
N LYS A 4 -0.48 -35.70 -47.99
CA LYS A 4 -0.54 -36.81 -47.02
C LYS A 4 -1.53 -36.45 -45.91
N LYS A 5 -2.37 -37.41 -45.50
CA LYS A 5 -3.27 -37.24 -44.35
C LYS A 5 -2.50 -37.54 -43.06
N LEU A 6 -2.77 -36.76 -42.01
CA LEU A 6 -2.24 -37.00 -40.67
C LEU A 6 -2.95 -38.21 -40.03
N ALA A 7 -2.25 -38.91 -39.13
CA ALA A 7 -2.87 -39.92 -38.29
C ALA A 7 -3.84 -39.26 -37.31
N LYS A 8 -4.85 -40.01 -36.87
CA LYS A 8 -5.83 -39.49 -35.89
C LYS A 8 -5.15 -39.14 -34.56
N GLU A 9 -4.19 -39.96 -34.12
CA GLU A 9 -3.42 -39.75 -32.90
C GLU A 9 -2.63 -38.42 -32.94
N ASP A 10 -2.04 -38.08 -34.09
CA ASP A 10 -1.32 -36.82 -34.29
C ASP A 10 -2.26 -35.61 -34.18
N ILE A 11 -3.44 -35.71 -34.80
CA ILE A 11 -4.45 -34.64 -34.76
C ILE A 11 -4.97 -34.45 -33.33
N GLU A 12 -5.20 -35.55 -32.60
CA GLU A 12 -5.69 -35.51 -31.22
C GLU A 12 -4.64 -34.93 -30.27
N SER A 13 -3.37 -35.29 -30.44
CA SER A 13 -2.25 -34.74 -29.68
C SER A 13 -2.11 -33.23 -29.89
N ILE A 14 -2.22 -32.75 -31.13
CA ILE A 14 -2.18 -31.32 -31.45
C ILE A 14 -3.34 -30.58 -30.79
N LYS A 15 -4.55 -31.12 -30.84
CA LYS A 15 -5.73 -30.49 -30.20
C LYS A 15 -5.57 -30.39 -28.69
N ASN A 16 -5.11 -31.44 -28.04
CA ASN A 16 -4.87 -31.42 -26.59
C ASN A 16 -3.86 -30.32 -26.19
N ILE A 17 -2.77 -30.16 -26.96
CA ILE A 17 -1.80 -29.09 -26.71
C ILE A 17 -2.43 -27.71 -26.92
N GLN A 18 -3.25 -27.54 -27.96
CA GLN A 18 -3.95 -26.29 -28.22
C GLN A 18 -4.92 -25.93 -27.08
N ASP A 19 -5.64 -26.91 -26.57
CA ASP A 19 -6.58 -26.73 -25.45
C ASP A 19 -5.83 -26.34 -24.18
N GLN A 20 -4.74 -27.05 -23.84
CA GLN A 20 -3.88 -26.72 -22.69
C GLN A 20 -3.24 -25.34 -22.82
N PHE A 21 -2.80 -24.96 -24.02
CA PHE A 21 -2.24 -23.63 -24.27
C PHE A 21 -3.28 -22.53 -24.06
N ALA A 22 -4.50 -22.72 -24.55
CA ALA A 22 -5.60 -21.79 -24.34
C ALA A 22 -5.96 -21.68 -22.85
N GLU A 23 -6.05 -22.82 -22.15
CA GLU A 23 -6.33 -22.84 -20.71
C GLU A 23 -5.26 -22.11 -19.91
N CYS A 24 -3.98 -22.38 -20.18
CA CYS A 24 -2.84 -21.73 -19.53
C CYS A 24 -2.85 -20.21 -19.78
N THR A 25 -3.08 -19.78 -21.02
CA THR A 25 -3.11 -18.36 -21.37
C THR A 25 -4.27 -17.64 -20.68
N ASN A 26 -5.44 -18.28 -20.58
CA ASN A 26 -6.59 -17.72 -19.87
C ASN A 26 -6.31 -17.58 -18.37
N MET A 27 -5.75 -18.61 -17.74
CA MET A 27 -5.38 -18.57 -16.32
C MET A 27 -4.33 -17.48 -16.06
N LEU A 28 -3.31 -17.35 -16.90
CA LEU A 28 -2.32 -16.27 -16.79
C LEU A 28 -2.96 -14.89 -16.91
N GLY A 29 -3.91 -14.72 -17.83
CA GLY A 29 -4.65 -13.47 -17.96
C GLY A 29 -5.41 -13.10 -16.69
N LEU A 30 -6.08 -14.07 -16.06
CA LEU A 30 -6.77 -13.84 -14.78
C LEU A 30 -5.80 -13.49 -13.66
N LEU A 31 -4.69 -14.22 -13.53
CA LEU A 31 -3.66 -13.94 -12.54
C LEU A 31 -3.06 -12.54 -12.70
N GLN A 32 -2.88 -12.07 -13.94
CA GLN A 32 -2.37 -10.73 -14.22
C GLN A 32 -3.34 -9.63 -13.74
N ILE A 33 -4.65 -9.87 -13.88
CA ILE A 33 -5.69 -8.95 -13.39
C ILE A 33 -5.65 -8.89 -11.86
N ASP A 34 -5.57 -10.06 -11.22
CA ASP A 34 -5.50 -10.16 -9.76
C ASP A 34 -4.23 -9.48 -9.22
N GLU A 35 -3.07 -9.71 -9.84
CA GLU A 35 -1.81 -9.06 -9.49
C GLU A 35 -1.93 -7.53 -9.57
N ASN A 36 -2.51 -7.01 -10.66
CA ASN A 36 -2.68 -5.57 -10.83
C ASN A 36 -3.62 -4.97 -9.77
N ALA A 37 -4.69 -5.68 -9.40
CA ALA A 37 -5.59 -5.24 -8.34
C ALA A 37 -4.87 -5.18 -6.98
N LEU A 38 -4.07 -6.21 -6.66
CA LEU A 38 -3.27 -6.25 -5.42
C LEU A 38 -2.21 -5.15 -5.39
N ASN A 39 -1.52 -4.89 -6.49
CA ASN A 39 -0.55 -3.80 -6.59
C ASN A 39 -1.19 -2.44 -6.36
N THR A 40 -2.40 -2.23 -6.90
CA THR A 40 -3.18 -1.00 -6.67
C THR A 40 -3.52 -0.84 -5.18
N GLN A 41 -3.94 -1.90 -4.51
CA GLN A 41 -4.23 -1.87 -3.08
C GLN A 41 -2.97 -1.57 -2.25
N LEU A 42 -1.82 -2.13 -2.64
CA LEU A 42 -0.55 -1.86 -1.98
C LEU A 42 -0.16 -0.37 -2.09
N THR A 43 -0.30 0.21 -3.29
CA THR A 43 -0.06 1.66 -3.49
C THR A 43 -0.94 2.51 -2.59
N GLN A 44 -2.23 2.19 -2.44
CA GLN A 44 -3.14 2.91 -1.55
C GLN A 44 -2.73 2.82 -0.07
N VAL A 45 -2.21 1.68 0.37
CA VAL A 45 -1.69 1.50 1.73
C VAL A 45 -0.46 2.39 1.96
N ASP A 46 0.46 2.43 0.99
CA ASP A 46 1.66 3.26 1.08
C ASP A 46 1.33 4.76 1.08
N GLU A 47 0.37 5.19 0.27
CA GLU A 47 -0.14 6.57 0.29
C GLU A 47 -0.69 6.97 1.66
N LYS A 48 -1.57 6.14 2.24
CA LYS A 48 -2.14 6.39 3.58
C LYS A 48 -1.06 6.41 4.65
N LYS A 49 -0.09 5.51 4.56
CA LYS A 49 1.05 5.48 5.49
C LYS A 49 1.84 6.80 5.42
N ASN A 50 2.15 7.27 4.22
CA ASN A 50 2.85 8.54 4.01
C ASN A 50 2.03 9.73 4.55
N GLU A 51 0.72 9.73 4.33
CA GLU A 51 -0.18 10.72 4.91
C GLU A 51 -0.08 10.75 6.44
N MET A 52 -0.15 9.59 7.10
CA MET A 52 -0.06 9.50 8.56
C MET A 52 1.31 9.95 9.08
N PHE A 53 2.40 9.64 8.39
CA PHE A 53 3.73 10.15 8.77
C PHE A 53 3.82 11.67 8.66
N ASN A 54 3.23 12.25 7.61
CA ASN A 54 3.18 13.70 7.46
C ASN A 54 2.35 14.35 8.58
N GLN A 55 1.19 13.77 8.91
CA GLN A 55 0.36 14.24 10.02
C GLN A 55 1.10 14.14 11.36
N LEU A 56 1.82 13.06 11.62
CA LEU A 56 2.63 12.89 12.83
C LEU A 56 3.70 13.98 12.95
N ASN A 57 4.41 14.28 11.86
CA ASN A 57 5.43 15.33 11.85
C ASN A 57 4.81 16.72 12.08
N GLN A 58 3.65 16.99 11.50
CA GLN A 58 2.92 18.23 11.76
C GLN A 58 2.48 18.35 13.22
N LEU A 59 2.00 17.27 13.82
CA LEU A 59 1.62 17.25 15.24
C LEU A 59 2.83 17.52 16.15
N ARG A 60 3.98 16.91 15.87
CA ARG A 60 5.22 17.18 16.61
C ARG A 60 5.67 18.63 16.50
N SER A 61 5.56 19.25 15.32
CA SER A 61 5.85 20.68 15.17
C SER A 61 4.90 21.53 16.01
N LYS A 62 3.59 21.26 15.92
CA LYS A 62 2.58 21.98 16.71
C LYS A 62 2.80 21.83 18.21
N GLU A 63 3.24 20.66 18.66
CA GLU A 63 3.59 20.40 20.05
C GLU A 63 4.79 21.25 20.49
N GLN A 64 5.87 21.28 19.69
CA GLN A 64 7.04 22.12 19.97
C GLN A 64 6.68 23.61 20.01
N ASP A 65 5.90 24.09 19.04
CA ASP A 65 5.43 25.47 18.98
C ASP A 65 4.57 25.81 20.20
N LEU A 66 3.68 24.90 20.61
CA LEU A 66 2.86 25.07 21.80
C LEU A 66 3.72 25.16 23.07
N ILE A 67 4.69 24.24 23.25
CA ILE A 67 5.59 24.26 24.40
C ILE A 67 6.36 25.58 24.46
N LYS A 68 6.90 26.04 23.33
CA LYS A 68 7.61 27.32 23.25
C LYS A 68 6.71 28.50 23.62
N ASN A 69 5.50 28.56 23.07
CA ASN A 69 4.53 29.61 23.40
C ASN A 69 4.15 29.61 24.89
N LEU A 70 4.02 28.42 25.50
CA LEU A 70 3.72 28.29 26.93
C LEU A 70 4.92 28.74 27.79
N GLN A 71 6.15 28.38 27.41
CA GLN A 71 7.37 28.83 28.09
C GLN A 71 7.56 30.34 27.98
N GLU A 72 7.29 30.96 26.82
CA GLU A 72 7.34 32.41 26.66
C GLU A 72 6.29 33.13 27.51
N LYS A 73 5.08 32.54 27.64
CA LYS A 73 3.97 33.15 28.38
C LYS A 73 4.08 32.99 29.90
N TYR A 74 4.56 31.84 30.37
CA TYR A 74 4.53 31.48 31.80
C TYR A 74 5.92 31.32 32.43
N GLY A 75 7.00 31.22 31.63
CA GLY A 75 8.37 31.00 32.11
C GLY A 75 8.74 29.52 32.19
N GLN A 76 9.91 29.21 32.77
CA GLN A 76 10.31 27.83 33.03
C GLN A 76 9.59 27.28 34.27
N GLY A 77 8.87 26.17 34.11
CA GLY A 77 8.09 25.55 35.18
C GLY A 77 7.33 24.31 34.71
N GLN A 78 6.63 23.65 35.63
CA GLN A 78 5.75 22.54 35.33
C GLN A 78 4.33 23.03 35.02
N ILE A 79 3.75 22.53 33.92
CA ILE A 79 2.35 22.74 33.56
C ILE A 79 1.58 21.49 33.95
N ASN A 80 0.61 21.64 34.85
CA ASN A 80 -0.39 20.62 35.12
C ASN A 80 -1.60 20.84 34.21
N LEU A 81 -1.70 20.04 33.13
CA LEU A 81 -2.78 20.12 32.15
C LEU A 81 -4.15 19.71 32.73
N GLN A 82 -4.19 18.91 33.79
CA GLN A 82 -5.44 18.45 34.41
C GLN A 82 -6.05 19.51 35.32
N GLU A 83 -5.20 20.24 36.05
CA GLU A 83 -5.63 21.30 36.96
C GLU A 83 -5.61 22.70 36.32
N GLY A 84 -4.99 22.82 35.14
CA GLY A 84 -4.82 24.11 34.45
C GLY A 84 -3.84 25.06 35.16
N THR A 85 -2.92 24.53 35.96
CA THR A 85 -2.00 25.31 36.80
C THR A 85 -0.57 25.27 36.26
N PHE A 86 0.15 26.39 36.37
CA PHE A 86 1.58 26.49 36.09
C PHE A 86 2.35 26.73 37.38
N THR A 87 3.36 25.90 37.63
CA THR A 87 4.26 26.01 38.80
C THR A 87 5.66 26.40 38.33
N PRO A 88 6.14 27.62 38.62
CA PRO A 88 7.49 28.06 38.24
C PRO A 88 8.57 27.25 38.95
N ASN A 89 9.65 26.88 38.26
CA ASN A 89 10.85 26.33 38.89
C ASN A 89 11.72 27.51 39.37
N ASN A 90 11.47 28.03 40.57
CA ASN A 90 12.45 28.89 41.25
C ASN A 90 13.61 28.07 41.80
#